data_AF-A0A2T0BIM1-F1
#
_entry.id   AF-A0A2T0BIM1-F1
#
_cell.length_a   1.000
_cell.length_b   1.000
_cell.length_c   1.000
_cell.angle_alpha   90.00
_cell.angle_beta   90.00
_cell.angle_gamma   90.00
#
_symmetry.space_group_name_H-M   'P 1'
#
loop_
_entity.id
_entity.type
_entity.pdbx_description
1 polymer ?
#
loop_
_entity_poly.entity_id
_entity_poly.type
_entity_poly.pdbx_seq_one_letter_code
_entity_poly.pdbx_strand_id
1 'polypeptide(L)'
;MKKNLLIPCNILKSLISKYKSGLNQLGEIFIDEIDEKASGNLEEWINSLNLDEKESLPKVLKLIGTPNLLMNVGIVIEGDSLIRSWAISNDAYQGFIGINENKMLEINMIENMTKLINSIMIYLDMAVPSAESNLAFKVGIDDMPTLFSLIDLHQRKKYSGMLDHTWLGEELFLEDIEYFFKESVLNPDERWLLPFSLDLFEVEEKSSELENSLQRLQTLKLLERKKEAWYFTPQGRTFADSCINRISQMSLSVIDADVEGKLQKTECILIRSNRTLWLFLKELGDNTMLITTLSGEKSGEFFNGLFSAEGIPREVGISQEPEISKTVNKNKVGKAPAFCSNCGSILNPNKKFCNICGKKIINN
;
A
#
# COMPACT_ATOMS: atom_id res chain seq x y z
N MET A 1 -25.86 11.73 6.31
CA MET A 1 -24.81 10.82 5.83
C MET A 1 -25.51 9.67 5.11
N LYS A 2 -25.15 9.39 3.85
CA LYS A 2 -25.59 8.14 3.21
C LYS A 2 -24.97 6.98 4.00
N LYS A 3 -25.75 5.93 4.27
CA LYS A 3 -25.22 4.72 4.92
C LYS A 3 -24.22 4.04 4.00
N ASN A 4 -23.17 3.48 4.59
CA ASN A 4 -22.21 2.65 3.88
C ASN A 4 -22.88 1.33 3.48
N LEU A 5 -22.59 0.83 2.29
CA LEU A 5 -23.08 -0.48 1.85
C LEU A 5 -22.12 -1.55 2.38
N LEU A 6 -22.66 -2.57 3.06
CA LEU A 6 -21.88 -3.66 3.63
C LEU A 6 -22.07 -4.94 2.81
N ILE A 7 -21.04 -5.37 2.07
CA ILE A 7 -21.08 -6.59 1.23
C ILE A 7 -20.27 -7.70 1.91
N PRO A 8 -20.84 -8.88 2.18
CA PRO A 8 -20.07 -10.02 2.64
C PRO A 8 -19.03 -10.41 1.60
N CYS A 9 -17.79 -10.48 2.06
CA CYS A 9 -16.62 -10.86 1.29
C CYS A 9 -16.83 -12.11 0.42
N ASN A 10 -17.38 -13.17 1.02
CA ASN A 10 -17.57 -14.47 0.40
C ASN A 10 -18.60 -14.53 -0.75
N ILE A 11 -19.46 -13.52 -0.91
CA ILE A 11 -20.47 -13.49 -1.98
C ILE A 11 -20.13 -12.49 -3.09
N LEU A 12 -19.04 -11.73 -2.96
CA LEU A 12 -18.67 -10.66 -3.90
C LEU A 12 -18.54 -11.19 -5.34
N LYS A 13 -17.80 -12.28 -5.54
CA LYS A 13 -17.61 -12.90 -6.86
C LYS A 13 -18.94 -13.33 -7.49
N SER A 14 -19.81 -13.93 -6.68
CA SER A 14 -21.15 -14.34 -7.11
C SER A 14 -22.03 -13.15 -7.48
N LEU A 15 -21.93 -12.04 -6.74
CA LEU A 15 -22.62 -10.79 -7.04
C LEU A 15 -22.14 -10.18 -8.36
N ILE A 16 -20.83 -10.06 -8.57
CA ILE A 16 -20.26 -9.51 -9.82
C ILE A 16 -20.73 -10.32 -11.04
N SER A 17 -20.72 -11.65 -10.92
CA SER A 17 -21.22 -12.56 -11.96
C SER A 17 -22.73 -12.38 -12.20
N LYS A 18 -23.55 -12.39 -11.15
CA LYS A 18 -25.01 -12.24 -11.23
C LYS A 18 -25.44 -10.92 -11.89
N TYR A 19 -24.76 -9.82 -11.55
CA TYR A 19 -25.07 -8.49 -12.07
C TYR A 19 -24.35 -8.17 -13.38
N LYS A 20 -23.51 -9.08 -13.90
CA LYS A 20 -22.70 -8.89 -15.12
C LYS A 20 -21.93 -7.56 -15.10
N SER A 21 -21.36 -7.23 -13.94
CA SER A 21 -20.71 -5.94 -13.71
C SER A 21 -19.36 -5.79 -14.40
N GLY A 22 -18.86 -6.87 -15.02
CA GLY A 22 -17.51 -6.95 -15.58
C GLY A 22 -16.48 -7.27 -14.48
N LEU A 23 -15.34 -7.80 -14.91
CA LEU A 23 -14.18 -8.00 -14.04
C LEU A 23 -12.92 -7.66 -14.83
N ASN A 24 -12.10 -6.76 -14.30
CA ASN A 24 -10.78 -6.46 -14.86
C ASN A 24 -9.67 -6.85 -13.88
N GLN A 25 -8.42 -6.69 -14.32
CA GLN A 25 -7.24 -7.10 -13.54
C GLN A 25 -7.17 -6.44 -12.15
N LEU A 26 -7.65 -5.20 -12.00
CA LEU A 26 -7.66 -4.50 -10.71
C LEU A 26 -8.80 -4.98 -9.81
N GLY A 27 -9.96 -5.29 -10.37
CA GLY A 27 -11.09 -5.85 -9.62
C GLY A 27 -10.82 -7.27 -9.10
N GLU A 28 -9.97 -8.04 -9.78
CA GLU A 28 -9.56 -9.39 -9.36
C GLU A 28 -8.83 -9.39 -8.01
N ILE A 29 -8.09 -8.32 -7.68
CA ILE A 29 -7.38 -8.16 -6.40
C ILE A 29 -8.34 -8.32 -5.21
N PHE A 30 -9.52 -7.70 -5.29
CA PHE A 30 -10.54 -7.82 -4.23
C PHE A 30 -11.21 -9.20 -4.17
N ILE A 31 -11.16 -9.98 -5.24
CA ILE A 31 -11.76 -11.32 -5.25
C ILE A 31 -10.78 -12.32 -4.66
N ASP A 32 -9.53 -12.28 -5.10
CA ASP A 32 -8.51 -13.26 -4.72
C ASP A 32 -8.05 -13.13 -3.26
N GLU A 33 -8.00 -11.92 -2.71
CA GLU A 33 -7.66 -11.70 -1.30
C GLU A 33 -8.75 -12.19 -0.34
N ILE A 34 -9.96 -12.43 -0.84
CA ILE A 34 -11.17 -12.48 -0.03
C ILE A 34 -11.85 -13.87 -0.07
N ASP A 35 -11.58 -14.70 -1.08
CA ASP A 35 -12.30 -15.96 -1.34
C ASP A 35 -11.78 -17.15 -0.48
N GLU A 36 -12.06 -17.13 0.83
CA GLU A 36 -12.13 -18.35 1.63
C GLU A 36 -13.43 -19.08 1.30
N LYS A 37 -13.33 -20.31 0.74
CA LYS A 37 -14.44 -21.22 0.41
C LYS A 37 -15.66 -21.06 1.32
N ALA A 38 -16.63 -20.23 0.94
CA ALA A 38 -17.81 -20.01 1.77
C ALA A 38 -19.08 -19.88 0.92
N SER A 39 -19.99 -20.81 1.19
CA SER A 39 -21.35 -20.91 0.68
C SER A 39 -22.28 -19.95 1.45
N GLY A 40 -22.26 -18.67 1.11
CA GLY A 40 -23.27 -17.71 1.56
C GLY A 40 -24.54 -17.79 0.70
N ASN A 41 -25.72 -17.68 1.32
CA ASN A 41 -26.99 -17.64 0.57
C ASN A 41 -27.18 -16.26 -0.08
N LEU A 42 -26.69 -16.12 -1.32
CA LEU A 42 -26.72 -14.89 -2.13
C LEU A 42 -28.10 -14.22 -2.18
N GLU A 43 -29.17 -15.00 -2.42
CA GLU A 43 -30.52 -14.47 -2.56
C GLU A 43 -31.07 -13.92 -1.24
N GLU A 44 -30.80 -14.61 -0.13
CA GLU A 44 -31.23 -14.18 1.19
C GLU A 44 -30.58 -12.85 1.59
N TRP A 45 -29.27 -12.70 1.31
CA TRP A 45 -28.58 -11.44 1.55
C TRP A 45 -29.12 -10.30 0.67
N ILE A 46 -29.29 -10.52 -0.64
CA ILE A 46 -29.87 -9.49 -1.53
C ILE A 46 -31.27 -9.08 -1.06
N ASN A 47 -32.08 -10.03 -0.59
CA ASN A 47 -33.42 -9.74 -0.10
C ASN A 47 -33.42 -8.94 1.20
N SER A 48 -32.38 -9.09 2.04
CA SER A 48 -32.21 -8.34 3.28
C SER A 48 -31.91 -6.84 3.08
N LEU A 49 -31.42 -6.44 1.90
CA LEU A 49 -31.12 -5.05 1.59
C LEU A 49 -32.38 -4.17 1.50
N ASN A 50 -32.25 -2.93 1.97
CA ASN A 50 -33.27 -1.91 1.79
C ASN A 50 -33.31 -1.39 0.33
N LEU A 51 -34.28 -0.53 0.00
CA LEU A 51 -34.46 -0.02 -1.37
C LEU A 51 -33.25 0.78 -1.87
N ASP A 52 -32.71 1.69 -1.05
CA ASP A 52 -31.55 2.53 -1.43
C ASP A 52 -30.29 1.68 -1.65
N GLU A 53 -30.09 0.64 -0.83
CA GLU A 53 -29.00 -0.34 -0.97
C GLU A 53 -29.14 -1.16 -2.26
N LYS A 54 -30.36 -1.61 -2.59
CA LYS A 54 -30.63 -2.34 -3.84
C LYS A 54 -30.40 -1.48 -5.08
N GLU A 55 -30.73 -0.18 -5.02
CA GLU A 55 -30.48 0.74 -6.13
C GLU A 55 -28.99 1.09 -6.30
N SER A 56 -28.23 1.14 -5.20
CA SER A 56 -26.80 1.46 -5.23
C SER A 56 -25.91 0.26 -5.56
N LEU A 57 -26.35 -0.96 -5.23
CA LEU A 57 -25.58 -2.20 -5.41
C LEU A 57 -25.00 -2.37 -6.83
N PRO A 58 -25.74 -2.19 -7.94
CA PRO A 58 -25.16 -2.32 -9.28
C PRO A 58 -24.02 -1.33 -9.57
N LYS A 59 -24.09 -0.11 -9.00
CA LYS A 59 -23.04 0.92 -9.15
C LYS A 59 -21.80 0.54 -8.37
N VAL A 60 -21.98 0.04 -7.14
CA VAL A 60 -20.88 -0.46 -6.29
C VAL A 60 -20.20 -1.66 -6.93
N LEU A 61 -20.96 -2.64 -7.42
CA LEU A 61 -20.38 -3.82 -8.08
C LEU A 61 -19.63 -3.45 -9.35
N LYS A 62 -20.08 -2.44 -10.10
CA LYS A 62 -19.34 -1.92 -11.26
C LYS A 62 -18.05 -1.19 -10.85
N LEU A 63 -18.07 -0.45 -9.75
CA LEU A 63 -16.87 0.19 -9.20
C LEU A 63 -15.81 -0.84 -8.77
N ILE A 64 -16.23 -1.89 -8.07
CA ILE A 64 -15.33 -2.95 -7.58
C ILE A 64 -14.87 -3.87 -8.72
N GLY A 65 -15.76 -4.21 -9.65
CA GLY A 65 -15.45 -5.16 -10.73
C GLY A 65 -14.56 -4.57 -11.82
N THR A 66 -14.77 -3.30 -12.18
CA THR A 66 -13.99 -2.64 -13.23
C THR A 66 -13.44 -1.28 -12.79
N PRO A 67 -12.54 -1.24 -11.79
CA PRO A 67 -11.84 -0.02 -11.42
C PRO A 67 -10.77 0.33 -12.45
N ASN A 68 -10.57 1.62 -12.70
CA ASN A 68 -9.46 2.13 -13.51
C ASN A 68 -8.25 2.46 -12.63
N LEU A 69 -8.51 2.73 -11.35
CA LEU A 69 -7.51 3.04 -10.35
C LEU A 69 -7.90 2.42 -9.02
N LEU A 70 -6.89 1.89 -8.35
CA LEU A 70 -6.94 1.35 -7.01
C LEU A 70 -5.79 1.93 -6.20
N MET A 71 -6.09 2.49 -5.03
CA MET A 71 -5.09 3.10 -4.17
C MET A 71 -5.25 2.58 -2.75
N ASN A 72 -4.23 1.89 -2.25
CA ASN A 72 -4.14 1.56 -0.83
C ASN A 72 -3.66 2.80 -0.06
N VAL A 73 -4.42 3.19 0.95
CA VAL A 73 -4.20 4.37 1.77
C VAL A 73 -4.01 3.93 3.22
N GLY A 74 -2.80 4.11 3.75
CA GLY A 74 -2.49 3.98 5.17
C GLY A 74 -2.24 5.37 5.76
N ILE A 75 -2.85 5.69 6.90
CA ILE A 75 -2.69 7.00 7.55
C ILE A 75 -2.53 6.79 9.05
N VAL A 76 -1.49 7.39 9.63
CA VAL A 76 -1.36 7.53 11.08
C VAL A 76 -1.42 9.01 11.43
N ILE A 77 -2.33 9.36 12.34
CA ILE A 77 -2.55 10.73 12.84
C ILE A 77 -2.12 10.75 14.30
N GLU A 78 -1.25 11.70 14.66
CA GLU A 78 -0.74 11.97 16.01
C GLU A 78 -0.21 10.74 16.78
N GLY A 79 0.04 9.63 16.08
CA GLY A 79 0.45 8.35 16.67
C GLY A 79 -0.66 7.62 17.44
N ASP A 80 -1.92 8.04 17.35
CA ASP A 80 -3.04 7.46 18.10
C ASP A 80 -4.11 6.79 17.22
N SER A 81 -4.21 7.22 15.96
CA SER A 81 -5.25 6.80 15.04
C SER A 81 -4.64 6.24 13.78
N LEU A 82 -4.98 4.98 13.48
CA LEU A 82 -4.60 4.30 12.25
C LEU A 82 -5.82 4.14 11.35
N ILE A 83 -5.71 4.56 10.10
CA ILE A 83 -6.70 4.36 9.06
C ILE A 83 -6.05 3.55 7.94
N ARG A 84 -6.66 2.41 7.60
CA ARG A 84 -6.32 1.64 6.40
C ARG A 84 -7.56 1.51 5.55
N SER A 85 -7.47 1.94 4.30
CA SER A 85 -8.60 1.94 3.37
C SER A 85 -8.11 1.87 1.93
N TRP A 86 -8.98 1.46 1.03
CA TRP A 86 -8.75 1.54 -0.40
C TRP A 86 -9.55 2.70 -0.98
N ALA A 87 -8.89 3.64 -1.65
CA ALA A 87 -9.55 4.56 -2.56
C ALA A 87 -9.66 3.90 -3.93
N ILE A 88 -10.84 3.89 -4.51
CA ILE A 88 -11.13 3.22 -5.78
C ILE A 88 -11.88 4.17 -6.70
N SER A 89 -11.59 4.10 -8.01
CA SER A 89 -12.33 4.86 -9.00
C SER A 89 -12.38 4.19 -10.36
N ASN A 90 -13.43 4.53 -11.11
CA ASN A 90 -13.54 4.36 -12.55
C ASN A 90 -14.16 5.62 -13.17
N ASP A 91 -14.45 5.58 -14.47
CA ASP A 91 -14.97 6.74 -15.20
C ASP A 91 -16.28 7.32 -14.66
N ALA A 92 -17.08 6.51 -13.93
CA ALA A 92 -18.41 6.89 -13.48
C ALA A 92 -18.53 7.04 -11.96
N TYR A 93 -17.71 6.32 -11.21
CA TYR A 93 -17.88 6.12 -9.79
C TYR A 93 -16.54 6.15 -9.06
N GLN A 94 -16.58 6.57 -7.81
CA GLN A 94 -15.45 6.58 -6.90
C GLN A 94 -15.90 6.38 -5.46
N GLY A 95 -15.01 5.89 -4.62
CA GLY A 95 -15.33 5.64 -3.24
C GLY A 95 -14.16 5.18 -2.40
N PHE A 96 -14.46 4.93 -1.13
CA PHE A 96 -13.58 4.21 -0.22
C PHE A 96 -14.12 2.80 0.02
N ILE A 97 -13.22 1.85 0.16
CA ILE A 97 -13.51 0.47 0.53
C ILE A 97 -12.66 0.11 1.76
N GLY A 98 -13.32 -0.29 2.83
CA GLY A 98 -12.69 -0.92 4.00
C GLY A 98 -13.13 -2.37 4.15
N ILE A 99 -12.39 -3.15 4.94
CA ILE A 99 -12.81 -4.47 5.39
C ILE A 99 -12.94 -4.38 6.91
N ASN A 100 -14.12 -4.71 7.44
CA ASN A 100 -14.34 -4.72 8.88
C ASN A 100 -13.99 -6.08 9.51
N GLU A 101 -14.01 -6.14 10.84
CA GLU A 101 -13.69 -7.34 11.63
C GLU A 101 -14.56 -8.57 11.27
N ASN A 102 -15.76 -8.35 10.74
CA ASN A 102 -16.69 -9.40 10.33
C ASN A 102 -16.46 -9.88 8.89
N LYS A 103 -15.33 -9.52 8.25
CA LYS A 103 -15.07 -9.79 6.83
C LYS A 103 -16.20 -9.27 5.94
N MET A 104 -16.70 -8.06 6.22
CA MET A 104 -17.62 -7.35 5.34
C MET A 104 -16.86 -6.21 4.68
N LEU A 105 -17.01 -6.10 3.36
CA LEU A 105 -16.59 -4.94 2.61
C LEU A 105 -17.53 -3.79 2.92
N GLU A 106 -16.97 -2.71 3.45
CA GLU A 106 -17.67 -1.46 3.71
C GLU A 106 -17.34 -0.47 2.60
N ILE A 107 -18.35 -0.14 1.79
CA ILE A 107 -18.19 0.76 0.65
C ILE A 107 -18.90 2.08 0.92
N ASN A 108 -18.12 3.16 0.81
CA ASN A 108 -18.60 4.53 0.87
C ASN A 108 -18.42 5.21 -0.49
N MET A 109 -19.53 5.39 -1.21
CA MET A 109 -19.53 6.05 -2.52
C MET A 109 -19.39 7.56 -2.36
N ILE A 110 -18.43 8.14 -3.06
CA ILE A 110 -18.16 9.58 -3.05
C ILE A 110 -18.69 10.20 -4.34
N GLU A 111 -19.21 11.43 -4.26
CA GLU A 111 -19.93 12.06 -5.39
C GLU A 111 -19.03 12.42 -6.58
N ASN A 112 -17.79 12.83 -6.34
CA ASN A 112 -16.83 13.17 -7.39
C ASN A 112 -15.38 12.99 -6.91
N MET A 113 -14.45 12.96 -7.86
CA MET A 113 -13.02 12.78 -7.59
C MET A 113 -12.43 13.87 -6.69
N THR A 114 -12.84 15.14 -6.89
CA THR A 114 -12.37 16.25 -6.05
C THR A 114 -12.70 16.04 -4.57
N LYS A 115 -13.91 15.55 -4.26
CA LYS A 115 -14.29 15.20 -2.89
C LYS A 115 -13.49 14.01 -2.35
N LEU A 116 -13.15 13.03 -3.18
CA LEU A 116 -12.31 11.90 -2.78
C LEU A 116 -10.90 12.38 -2.39
N ILE A 117 -10.27 13.14 -3.27
CA ILE A 117 -8.94 13.75 -3.05
C ILE A 117 -8.95 14.60 -1.78
N ASN A 118 -9.92 15.52 -1.67
CA ASN A 118 -10.03 16.38 -0.49
C ASN A 118 -10.23 15.57 0.80
N SER A 119 -10.96 14.44 0.75
CA SER A 119 -11.15 13.57 1.92
C SER A 119 -9.84 12.98 2.42
N ILE A 120 -8.92 12.63 1.51
CA ILE A 120 -7.59 12.13 1.86
C ILE A 120 -6.70 13.27 2.36
N MET A 121 -6.70 14.40 1.65
CA MET A 121 -5.86 15.56 1.97
C MET A 121 -6.18 16.19 3.34
N ILE A 122 -7.41 16.07 3.84
CA ILE A 122 -7.79 16.54 5.19
C ILE A 122 -6.89 15.92 6.26
N TYR A 123 -6.48 14.66 6.10
CA TYR A 123 -5.61 13.98 7.08
C TYR A 123 -4.15 14.44 7.06
N LEU A 124 -3.74 15.20 6.05
CA LEU A 124 -2.43 15.84 5.99
C LEU A 124 -2.45 17.28 6.54
N ASP A 125 -3.58 17.71 7.12
CA ASP A 125 -3.78 19.07 7.63
C ASP A 125 -3.33 20.14 6.62
N MET A 126 -3.76 19.97 5.38
CA MET A 126 -3.40 20.86 4.26
C MET A 126 -4.03 22.25 4.33
N ALA A 127 -4.93 22.48 5.29
CA ALA A 127 -5.44 23.82 5.58
C ALA A 127 -4.35 24.73 6.19
N VAL A 128 -3.37 24.15 6.88
CA VAL A 128 -2.22 24.89 7.41
C VAL A 128 -1.13 24.95 6.34
N PRO A 129 -0.64 26.14 5.94
CA PRO A 129 0.41 26.27 4.95
C PRO A 129 1.64 25.41 5.29
N SER A 130 2.20 24.72 4.30
CA SER A 130 3.49 24.05 4.40
C SER A 130 4.59 24.97 3.84
N ALA A 131 5.68 25.11 4.58
CA ALA A 131 6.91 25.71 4.13
C ALA A 131 7.65 24.74 3.22
N GLU A 132 8.08 25.22 2.05
CA GLU A 132 9.01 24.50 1.19
C GLU A 132 10.41 24.51 1.81
N SER A 133 11.09 23.36 1.78
CA SER A 133 12.50 23.26 2.09
C SER A 133 13.29 23.19 0.79
N ASN A 134 14.46 23.82 0.76
CA ASN A 134 15.41 23.64 -0.34
C ASN A 134 16.10 22.27 -0.31
N LEU A 135 15.83 21.46 0.71
CA LEU A 135 16.37 20.12 0.85
C LEU A 135 15.60 19.15 -0.04
N ALA A 136 16.25 18.71 -1.11
CA ALA A 136 15.81 17.58 -1.93
C ALA A 136 17.00 16.65 -2.19
N PHE A 137 16.79 15.34 -2.08
CA PHE A 137 17.83 14.35 -2.26
C PHE A 137 17.21 13.00 -2.67
N LYS A 138 18.04 12.12 -3.23
CA LYS A 138 17.66 10.75 -3.58
C LYS A 138 18.39 9.76 -2.69
N VAL A 139 17.69 8.72 -2.26
CA VAL A 139 18.22 7.64 -1.41
C VAL A 139 17.92 6.32 -2.10
N GLY A 140 18.83 5.34 -2.05
CA GLY A 140 18.53 4.00 -2.54
C GLY A 140 17.37 3.39 -1.73
N ILE A 141 16.47 2.65 -2.37
CA ILE A 141 15.33 2.04 -1.66
C ILE A 141 15.83 1.14 -0.51
N ASP A 142 16.94 0.44 -0.71
CA ASP A 142 17.56 -0.43 0.30
C ASP A 142 18.16 0.36 1.49
N ASP A 143 18.41 1.65 1.32
CA ASP A 143 18.92 2.54 2.38
C ASP A 143 17.81 3.17 3.22
N MET A 144 16.58 3.21 2.69
CA MET A 144 15.43 3.85 3.35
C MET A 144 15.07 3.21 4.71
N PRO A 145 15.04 1.87 4.84
CA PRO A 145 14.82 1.23 6.14
C PRO A 145 15.86 1.64 7.19
N THR A 146 17.12 1.83 6.80
CA THR A 146 18.19 2.29 7.69
C THR A 146 17.95 3.75 8.11
N LEU A 147 17.61 4.62 7.15
CA LEU A 147 17.30 6.03 7.43
C LEU A 147 16.14 6.18 8.41
N PHE A 148 15.03 5.47 8.18
CA PHE A 148 13.89 5.50 9.10
C PHE A 148 14.21 4.91 10.47
N SER A 149 15.00 3.84 10.53
CA SER A 149 15.48 3.27 11.80
C SER A 149 16.26 4.29 12.63
N LEU A 150 17.13 5.08 12.00
CA LEU A 150 17.89 6.12 12.69
C LEU A 150 16.98 7.22 13.23
N ILE A 151 15.97 7.63 12.46
CA ILE A 151 15.01 8.67 12.87
C ILE A 151 14.18 8.18 14.06
N ASP A 152 13.66 6.96 13.98
CA ASP A 152 12.87 6.35 15.04
C ASP A 152 13.72 6.10 16.31
N LEU A 153 14.95 5.59 16.18
CA LEU A 153 15.88 5.42 17.30
C LEU A 153 16.18 6.77 17.98
N HIS A 154 16.41 7.83 17.19
CA HIS A 154 16.62 9.18 17.70
C HIS A 154 15.40 9.71 18.45
N GLN A 155 14.19 9.46 17.93
CA GLN A 155 12.94 9.80 18.62
C GLN A 155 12.79 9.05 19.94
N ARG A 156 13.07 7.74 19.96
CA ARG A 156 13.02 6.92 21.17
C ARG A 156 14.02 7.39 22.23
N LYS A 157 15.25 7.71 21.86
CA LYS A 157 16.25 8.29 22.78
C LYS A 157 15.75 9.60 23.39
N LYS A 158 15.13 10.48 22.59
CA LYS A 158 14.52 11.72 23.12
C LYS A 158 13.41 11.42 24.13
N TYR A 159 12.50 10.51 23.82
CA TYR A 159 11.40 10.16 24.72
C TYR A 159 11.89 9.50 26.01
N SER A 160 12.83 8.57 25.94
CA SER A 160 13.43 7.97 27.14
C SER A 160 14.12 9.04 27.99
N GLY A 161 14.91 9.93 27.39
CA GLY A 161 15.52 11.05 28.11
C GLY A 161 14.51 11.98 28.77
N MET A 162 13.36 12.23 28.14
CA MET A 162 12.27 13.02 28.74
C MET A 162 11.65 12.32 29.95
N LEU A 163 11.39 11.01 29.85
CA LEU A 163 10.81 10.20 30.93
C LEU A 163 11.77 10.06 32.11
N ASP A 164 13.05 9.85 31.83
CA ASP A 164 14.10 9.66 32.82
C ASP A 164 14.65 10.99 33.36
N HIS A 165 14.18 12.13 32.83
CA HIS A 165 14.73 13.46 33.09
C HIS A 165 16.26 13.55 32.88
N THR A 166 16.78 12.83 31.88
CA THR A 166 18.21 12.78 31.56
C THR A 166 18.46 13.06 30.08
N TRP A 167 19.68 13.48 29.75
CA TRP A 167 20.13 13.61 28.37
C TRP A 167 20.86 12.34 27.94
N LEU A 168 20.30 11.60 26.98
CA LEU A 168 20.87 10.33 26.49
C LEU A 168 21.86 10.51 25.32
N GLY A 169 22.29 11.74 25.04
CA GLY A 169 23.22 12.03 23.95
C GLY A 169 22.61 11.91 22.56
N GLU A 170 23.40 12.26 21.54
CA GLU A 170 23.00 12.20 20.13
C GLU A 170 23.72 11.10 19.34
N GLU A 171 24.69 10.42 19.98
CA GLU A 171 25.36 9.25 19.41
C GLU A 171 24.37 8.13 19.06
N LEU A 172 24.53 7.58 17.86
CA LEU A 172 23.83 6.39 17.39
C LEU A 172 24.88 5.31 17.13
N PHE A 173 24.95 4.32 18.02
CA PHE A 173 25.88 3.19 17.88
C PHE A 173 25.32 2.15 16.92
N LEU A 174 26.20 1.47 16.17
CA LEU A 174 25.78 0.48 15.19
C LEU A 174 24.97 -0.64 15.85
N GLU A 175 25.39 -1.10 17.03
CA GLU A 175 24.73 -2.17 17.77
C GLU A 175 23.28 -1.80 18.15
N ASP A 176 23.05 -0.54 18.55
CA ASP A 176 21.72 -0.02 18.87
C ASP A 176 20.84 0.07 17.61
N ILE A 177 21.44 0.50 16.48
CA ILE A 177 20.76 0.59 15.19
C ILE A 177 20.35 -0.81 14.71
N GLU A 178 21.25 -1.79 14.76
CA GLU A 178 20.98 -3.18 14.37
C GLU A 178 19.89 -3.81 15.23
N TYR A 179 20.00 -3.65 16.56
CA TYR A 179 19.00 -4.14 17.49
C TYR A 179 17.63 -3.53 17.19
N PHE A 180 17.56 -2.22 17.03
CA PHE A 180 16.31 -1.50 16.82
C PHE A 180 15.69 -1.80 15.45
N PHE A 181 16.49 -1.88 14.40
CA PHE A 181 16.06 -2.28 13.07
C PHE A 181 15.38 -3.65 13.11
N LYS A 182 16.06 -4.63 13.70
CA LYS A 182 15.56 -6.00 13.82
C LYS A 182 14.26 -6.05 14.62
N GLU A 183 14.22 -5.34 15.74
CA GLU A 183 13.01 -5.26 16.57
C GLU A 183 11.83 -4.69 15.79
N SER A 184 12.05 -3.60 15.04
CA SER A 184 11.01 -2.92 14.26
C SER A 184 10.43 -3.79 13.14
N VAL A 185 11.25 -4.68 12.57
CA VAL A 185 10.81 -5.66 11.56
C VAL A 185 10.04 -6.82 12.21
N LEU A 186 10.48 -7.30 13.38
CA LEU A 186 9.88 -8.45 14.06
C LEU A 186 8.59 -8.11 14.80
N ASN A 187 8.51 -6.94 15.42
CA ASN A 187 7.32 -6.47 16.14
C ASN A 187 6.92 -5.07 15.62
N PRO A 188 6.33 -5.01 14.42
CA PRO A 188 6.00 -3.74 13.79
C PRO A 188 4.97 -2.97 14.62
N ASP A 189 5.33 -1.73 14.97
CA ASP A 189 4.44 -0.74 15.59
C ASP A 189 4.33 0.45 14.64
N GLU A 190 3.20 0.53 13.94
CA GLU A 190 2.93 1.50 12.85
C GLU A 190 2.99 2.96 13.27
N ARG A 191 3.10 3.26 14.56
CA ARG A 191 3.38 4.62 15.04
C ARG A 191 4.78 5.09 14.63
N TRP A 192 5.72 4.18 14.41
CA TRP A 192 7.10 4.44 13.99
C TRP A 192 7.24 4.43 12.47
N LEU A 193 8.19 5.20 11.95
CA LEU A 193 8.35 5.39 10.50
C LEU A 193 8.75 4.11 9.79
N LEU A 194 9.71 3.35 10.31
CA LEU A 194 10.15 2.11 9.69
C LEU A 194 9.00 1.08 9.64
N PRO A 195 8.39 0.65 10.77
CA PRO A 195 7.27 -0.29 10.75
C PRO A 195 6.13 0.10 9.83
N PHE A 196 5.74 1.39 9.82
CA PHE A 196 4.66 1.91 8.98
C PHE A 196 4.94 1.76 7.47
N SER A 197 6.21 1.71 7.09
CA SER A 197 6.64 1.72 5.69
C SER A 197 7.24 0.40 5.23
N LEU A 198 7.19 -0.66 6.06
CA LEU A 198 7.72 -1.97 5.70
C LEU A 198 7.10 -2.54 4.42
N ASP A 199 5.82 -2.29 4.18
CA ASP A 199 5.14 -2.77 2.95
C ASP A 199 5.74 -2.18 1.65
N LEU A 200 6.52 -1.10 1.74
CA LEU A 200 7.15 -0.42 0.61
C LEU A 200 8.59 -0.87 0.34
N PHE A 201 9.24 -1.44 1.35
CA PHE A 201 10.64 -1.83 1.30
C PHE A 201 10.65 -3.35 1.49
N GLU A 202 11.09 -4.13 0.50
CA GLU A 202 11.16 -5.59 0.62
C GLU A 202 12.29 -5.97 1.61
N VAL A 203 12.08 -5.70 2.90
CA VAL A 203 13.12 -5.77 3.93
C VAL A 203 13.39 -7.23 4.29
N GLU A 204 14.59 -7.70 3.94
CA GLU A 204 15.14 -8.94 4.49
C GLU A 204 15.91 -8.67 5.79
N GLU A 205 15.91 -9.64 6.71
CA GLU A 205 16.54 -9.56 8.05
C GLU A 205 18.09 -9.65 7.98
N LYS A 206 18.76 -8.83 7.16
CA LYS A 206 20.22 -8.89 6.96
C LYS A 206 20.94 -7.69 7.56
N SER A 207 21.51 -7.86 8.75
CA SER A 207 22.29 -6.83 9.44
C SER A 207 23.56 -6.38 8.68
N SER A 208 24.16 -7.27 7.87
CA SER A 208 25.41 -6.99 7.15
C SER A 208 25.34 -5.86 6.14
N GLU A 209 24.14 -5.38 5.81
CA GLU A 209 23.92 -4.28 4.86
C GLU A 209 23.79 -2.92 5.54
N LEU A 210 23.52 -2.88 6.86
CA LEU A 210 23.26 -1.63 7.59
C LEU A 210 24.47 -0.69 7.61
N GLU A 211 25.68 -1.19 7.89
CA GLU A 211 26.89 -0.37 7.88
C GLU A 211 27.16 0.23 6.49
N ASN A 212 26.90 -0.52 5.41
CA ASN A 212 27.02 -0.02 4.05
C ASN A 212 25.98 1.07 3.75
N SER A 213 24.74 0.89 4.23
CA SER A 213 23.68 1.90 4.12
C SER A 213 24.03 3.18 4.89
N LEU A 214 24.60 3.06 6.09
CA LEU A 214 25.08 4.21 6.88
C LEU A 214 26.18 4.99 6.14
N GLN A 215 27.13 4.29 5.52
CA GLN A 215 28.16 4.91 4.68
C GLN A 215 27.56 5.61 3.46
N ARG A 216 26.55 5.03 2.80
CA ARG A 216 25.84 5.69 1.69
C ARG A 216 25.10 6.95 2.17
N LEU A 217 24.38 6.89 3.28
CA LEU A 217 23.71 8.04 3.90
C LEU A 217 24.71 9.14 4.34
N GLN A 218 25.94 8.77 4.70
CA GLN A 218 27.03 9.71 4.94
C GLN A 218 27.47 10.43 3.66
N THR A 219 27.54 9.75 2.50
CA THR A 219 27.87 10.41 1.22
C THR A 219 26.81 11.44 0.82
N LEU A 220 25.56 11.23 1.21
CA LEU A 220 24.45 12.19 1.08
C LEU A 220 24.50 13.35 2.10
N LYS A 221 25.52 13.38 2.97
CA LYS A 221 25.69 14.37 4.04
C LYS A 221 24.53 14.42 5.03
N LEU A 222 23.78 13.33 5.19
CA LEU A 222 22.76 13.22 6.23
C LEU A 222 23.36 12.78 7.56
N LEU A 223 24.41 11.96 7.49
CA LEU A 223 25.13 11.43 8.63
C LEU A 223 26.60 11.81 8.59
N GLU A 224 27.24 11.77 9.75
CA GLU A 224 28.69 11.81 9.92
C GLU A 224 29.11 10.80 10.99
N ARG A 225 30.26 10.14 10.77
CA ARG A 225 30.86 9.24 11.75
C ARG A 225 31.90 10.00 12.59
N LYS A 226 31.79 9.90 13.92
CA LYS A 226 32.81 10.40 14.86
C LYS A 226 33.18 9.27 15.81
N LYS A 227 34.42 8.77 15.69
CA LYS A 227 34.88 7.55 16.38
C LYS A 227 33.97 6.36 15.99
N GLU A 228 33.38 5.69 16.98
CA GLU A 228 32.50 4.52 16.79
C GLU A 228 31.01 4.85 16.72
N ALA A 229 30.63 6.14 16.79
CA ALA A 229 29.24 6.54 16.74
C ALA A 229 28.90 7.32 15.47
N TRP A 230 27.65 7.14 15.03
CA TRP A 230 27.03 7.92 13.97
C TRP A 230 26.27 9.10 14.56
N TYR A 231 26.27 10.21 13.85
CA TYR A 231 25.56 11.43 14.20
C TYR A 231 24.84 11.95 12.96
N PHE A 232 23.66 12.55 13.15
CA PHE A 232 23.08 13.37 12.10
C PHE A 232 23.94 14.63 11.89
N THR A 233 24.23 14.96 10.63
CA THR A 233 24.77 16.30 10.30
C THR A 233 23.71 17.37 10.60
N PRO A 234 24.04 18.68 10.61
CA PRO A 234 23.02 19.72 10.80
C PRO A 234 21.83 19.63 9.81
N GLN A 235 22.11 19.25 8.55
CA GLN A 235 21.10 19.05 7.51
C GLN A 235 20.26 17.80 7.78
N GLY A 236 20.91 16.65 8.03
CA GLY A 236 20.22 15.41 8.37
C GLY A 236 19.41 15.54 9.65
N ARG A 237 19.89 16.33 10.61
CA ARG A 237 19.20 16.58 11.89
C ARG A 237 17.95 17.42 11.68
N THR A 238 18.02 18.47 10.85
CA THR A 238 16.84 19.28 10.52
C THR A 238 15.76 18.43 9.86
N PHE A 239 16.15 17.56 8.93
CA PHE A 239 15.25 16.61 8.28
C PHE A 239 14.66 15.60 9.28
N ALA A 240 15.50 14.94 10.07
CA ALA A 240 15.08 13.96 11.08
C ALA A 240 14.14 14.60 12.11
N ASP A 241 14.48 15.77 12.65
CA ASP A 241 13.64 16.49 13.61
C ASP A 241 12.29 16.89 13.00
N SER A 242 12.24 17.21 11.71
CA SER A 242 10.96 17.46 11.02
C SER A 242 10.11 16.19 10.95
N CYS A 243 10.70 15.03 10.63
CA CYS A 243 9.98 13.75 10.58
C CYS A 243 9.57 13.26 11.99
N ILE A 244 10.37 13.55 13.03
CA ILE A 244 10.05 13.22 14.42
C ILE A 244 8.85 14.02 14.90
N ASN A 245 8.79 15.31 14.57
CA ASN A 245 7.68 16.21 14.93
C ASN A 245 6.52 16.13 13.92
N ARG A 246 6.28 14.93 13.38
CA ARG A 246 5.15 14.67 12.48
C ARG A 246 3.82 14.73 13.23
N ILE A 247 2.83 15.31 12.59
CA ILE A 247 1.42 15.34 12.99
C ILE A 247 0.69 14.20 12.29
N SER A 248 1.05 13.92 11.04
CA SER A 248 0.55 12.74 10.33
C SER A 248 1.58 12.16 9.38
N GLN A 249 1.42 10.87 9.11
CA GLN A 249 2.13 10.16 8.05
C GLN A 249 1.11 9.37 7.23
N MET A 250 1.35 9.29 5.93
CA MET A 250 0.45 8.66 4.99
C MET A 250 1.26 7.84 3.99
N SER A 251 0.88 6.59 3.77
CA SER A 251 1.42 5.73 2.74
C SER A 251 0.39 5.56 1.64
N LEU A 252 0.80 5.76 0.39
CA LEU A 252 -0.05 5.55 -0.78
C LEU A 252 0.63 4.53 -1.70
N SER A 253 -0.11 3.49 -2.05
CA SER A 253 0.25 2.55 -3.12
C SER A 253 -0.85 2.57 -4.16
N VAL A 254 -0.59 3.29 -5.25
CA VAL A 254 -1.51 3.46 -6.37
C VAL A 254 -1.20 2.42 -7.44
N ILE A 255 -2.22 1.73 -7.91
CA ILE A 255 -2.17 0.86 -9.07
C ILE A 255 -3.22 1.37 -10.05
N ASP A 256 -2.78 1.76 -11.23
CA ASP A 256 -3.62 2.27 -12.31
C ASP A 256 -3.22 1.64 -13.65
N ALA A 257 -4.00 1.90 -14.69
CA ALA A 257 -3.70 1.49 -16.05
C ALA A 257 -3.20 2.67 -16.88
N ASP A 258 -2.16 2.42 -17.67
CA ASP A 258 -1.71 3.34 -18.70
C ASP A 258 -2.61 3.32 -19.95
N VAL A 259 -2.28 4.17 -20.92
CA VAL A 259 -2.99 4.27 -22.21
C VAL A 259 -3.08 2.96 -22.99
N GLU A 260 -2.19 1.98 -22.73
CA GLU A 260 -2.20 0.65 -23.36
C GLU A 260 -2.95 -0.41 -22.52
N GLY A 261 -3.53 0.02 -21.38
CA GLY A 261 -4.20 -0.84 -20.41
C GLY A 261 -3.24 -1.71 -19.60
N LYS A 262 -1.95 -1.38 -19.55
CA LYS A 262 -0.96 -2.07 -18.72
C LYS A 262 -0.94 -1.44 -17.34
N LEU A 263 -0.90 -2.29 -16.32
CA LEU A 263 -0.86 -1.83 -14.93
C LEU A 263 0.50 -1.20 -14.60
N GLN A 264 0.44 -0.06 -13.94
CA GLN A 264 1.59 0.63 -13.36
C GLN A 264 1.37 0.77 -11.85
N LYS A 265 2.46 0.91 -11.09
CA LYS A 265 2.42 1.05 -9.64
C LYS A 265 3.21 2.28 -9.23
N THR A 266 2.57 3.19 -8.50
CA THR A 266 3.20 4.36 -7.91
C THR A 266 3.10 4.26 -6.40
N GLU A 267 4.24 4.39 -5.71
CA GLU A 267 4.32 4.26 -4.26
C GLU A 267 4.93 5.51 -3.65
N CYS A 268 4.30 6.05 -2.61
CA CYS A 268 4.86 7.16 -1.88
C CYS A 268 4.50 7.16 -0.39
N ILE A 269 5.32 7.87 0.38
CA ILE A 269 5.04 8.25 1.77
C ILE A 269 4.99 9.76 1.84
N LEU A 270 4.02 10.28 2.58
CA LEU A 270 3.88 11.68 2.91
C LEU A 270 4.02 11.81 4.43
N ILE A 271 4.89 12.71 4.88
CA ILE A 271 5.05 13.01 6.31
C ILE A 271 4.74 14.49 6.51
N ARG A 272 3.64 14.78 7.20
CA ARG A 272 3.29 16.13 7.61
C ARG A 272 3.86 16.40 8.99
N SER A 273 4.75 17.39 9.08
CA SER A 273 5.12 18.07 10.33
C SER A 273 4.36 19.38 10.46
N ASN A 274 4.50 20.07 11.59
CA ASN A 274 3.91 21.40 11.81
C ASN A 274 4.26 22.45 10.74
N ARG A 275 5.39 22.29 10.04
CA ARG A 275 5.88 23.27 9.07
C ARG A 275 6.06 22.71 7.67
N THR A 276 6.31 21.42 7.52
CA THR A 276 6.70 20.86 6.22
C THR A 276 5.85 19.63 5.89
N LEU A 277 5.51 19.47 4.61
CA LEU A 277 4.99 18.22 4.06
C LEU A 277 6.11 17.58 3.24
N TRP A 278 6.68 16.50 3.75
CA TRP A 278 7.69 15.70 3.03
C TRP A 278 7.00 14.70 2.12
N LEU A 279 7.51 14.58 0.90
CA LEU A 279 7.16 13.56 -0.06
C LEU A 279 8.37 12.63 -0.23
N PHE A 280 8.11 11.33 -0.07
CA PHE A 280 9.02 10.24 -0.36
C PHE A 280 8.41 9.47 -1.53
N LEU A 281 8.89 9.70 -2.74
CA LEU A 281 8.32 9.12 -3.96
C LEU A 281 9.29 8.08 -4.52
N LYS A 282 8.80 6.85 -4.71
CA LYS A 282 9.55 5.80 -5.41
C LYS A 282 9.61 6.14 -6.90
N GLU A 283 10.81 6.30 -7.46
CA GLU A 283 10.97 6.63 -8.87
C GLU A 283 10.79 5.38 -9.75
N LEU A 284 10.06 5.52 -10.86
CA LEU A 284 9.83 4.42 -11.78
C LEU A 284 11.12 4.04 -12.51
N GLY A 285 11.55 2.78 -12.33
CA GLY A 285 12.69 2.20 -13.04
C GLY A 285 14.06 2.48 -12.43
N ASP A 286 14.13 3.30 -11.37
CA ASP A 286 15.33 3.50 -10.56
C ASP A 286 15.08 2.89 -9.16
N ASN A 287 16.06 2.20 -8.58
CA ASN A 287 15.93 1.62 -7.23
C ASN A 287 16.14 2.71 -6.16
N THR A 288 15.50 3.86 -6.36
CA THR A 288 15.69 5.07 -5.55
C THR A 288 14.36 5.69 -5.13
N MET A 289 14.43 6.42 -4.02
CA MET A 289 13.34 7.20 -3.47
C MET A 289 13.75 8.67 -3.49
N LEU A 290 12.94 9.50 -4.14
CA LEU A 290 13.07 10.95 -4.11
C LEU A 290 12.46 11.48 -2.82
N ILE A 291 13.25 12.21 -2.04
CA ILE A 291 12.80 12.92 -0.85
C ILE A 291 12.81 14.42 -1.14
N THR A 292 11.64 15.04 -1.03
CA THR A 292 11.45 16.48 -1.29
C THR A 292 10.29 17.02 -0.44
N THR A 293 10.02 18.32 -0.54
CA THR A 293 8.87 18.96 0.13
C THR A 293 7.82 19.41 -0.86
N LEU A 294 6.55 19.33 -0.47
CA LEU A 294 5.42 19.86 -1.23
C LEU A 294 4.84 21.10 -0.54
N SER A 295 4.61 22.16 -1.33
CA SER A 295 3.71 23.25 -0.95
C SER A 295 2.25 22.84 -1.10
N GLY A 296 1.34 23.65 -0.56
CA GLY A 296 -0.10 23.39 -0.68
C GLY A 296 -0.64 23.37 -2.12
N GLU A 297 -0.07 24.18 -3.03
CA GLU A 297 -0.45 24.15 -4.45
C GLU A 297 0.07 22.88 -5.13
N LYS A 298 1.37 22.58 -4.95
CA LYS A 298 2.00 21.38 -5.52
C LYS A 298 1.41 20.08 -4.97
N SER A 299 0.92 20.08 -3.73
CA SER A 299 0.25 18.90 -3.17
C SER A 299 -1.07 18.61 -3.89
N GLY A 300 -1.88 19.64 -4.18
CA GLY A 300 -3.10 19.49 -4.97
C GLY A 300 -2.82 18.94 -6.38
N GLU A 301 -1.81 19.49 -7.07
CA GLU A 301 -1.37 18.98 -8.37
C GLU A 301 -0.88 17.53 -8.30
N PHE A 302 -0.07 17.20 -7.29
CA PHE A 302 0.43 15.86 -7.05
C PHE A 302 -0.71 14.85 -6.85
N PHE A 303 -1.67 15.14 -5.98
CA PHE A 303 -2.81 14.27 -5.75
C PHE A 303 -3.72 14.15 -6.98
N ASN A 304 -3.97 15.25 -7.70
CA ASN A 304 -4.71 15.16 -8.97
C ASN A 304 -4.00 14.25 -9.98
N GLY A 305 -2.67 14.33 -10.05
CA GLY A 305 -1.86 13.42 -10.86
C GLY A 305 -2.02 11.96 -10.43
N LEU A 306 -1.89 11.68 -9.12
CA LEU A 306 -2.04 10.32 -8.58
C LEU A 306 -3.41 9.71 -8.83
N PHE A 307 -4.47 10.52 -8.95
CA PHE A 307 -5.84 10.04 -9.17
C PHE A 307 -6.28 10.08 -10.65
N SER A 308 -5.38 10.46 -11.56
CA SER A 308 -5.67 10.56 -12.99
C SER A 308 -5.16 9.33 -13.73
N ALA A 309 -5.94 8.24 -13.70
CA ALA A 309 -5.64 7.07 -14.52
C ALA A 309 -5.65 7.43 -16.01
N GLU A 310 -4.62 6.99 -16.74
CA GLU A 310 -4.47 7.32 -18.17
C GLU A 310 -5.23 6.35 -19.09
N GLY A 311 -5.63 5.18 -18.59
CA GLY A 311 -6.37 4.19 -19.37
C GLY A 311 -7.22 3.21 -18.53
N ILE A 312 -7.68 2.15 -19.18
CA ILE A 312 -8.59 1.14 -18.61
C ILE A 312 -7.87 -0.21 -18.55
N PRO A 313 -7.83 -0.89 -17.40
CA PRO A 313 -7.22 -2.21 -17.28
C PRO A 313 -7.89 -3.26 -18.17
N ARG A 314 -7.15 -4.30 -18.54
CA ARG A 314 -7.68 -5.39 -19.37
C ARG A 314 -8.73 -6.20 -18.62
N GLU A 315 -9.77 -6.64 -19.35
CA GLU A 315 -10.79 -7.52 -18.80
C GLU A 315 -10.22 -8.91 -18.50
N VAL A 316 -10.61 -9.47 -17.36
CA VAL A 316 -10.35 -10.86 -16.99
C VAL A 316 -11.62 -11.63 -17.29
N GLY A 317 -11.53 -12.60 -18.20
CA GLY A 317 -12.68 -13.42 -18.56
C GLY A 317 -13.20 -14.16 -17.32
N ILE A 318 -14.37 -13.77 -16.81
CA ILE A 318 -15.07 -14.52 -15.78
C ILE A 318 -15.44 -15.86 -16.43
N SER A 319 -14.64 -16.90 -16.16
CA SER A 319 -14.95 -18.25 -16.65
C SER A 319 -16.30 -18.63 -16.07
N GLN A 320 -17.32 -18.64 -16.93
CA GLN A 320 -18.63 -19.14 -16.55
C GLN A 320 -18.44 -20.58 -16.09
N GLU A 321 -18.93 -20.87 -14.88
CA GLU A 321 -19.13 -22.24 -14.43
C GLU A 321 -19.86 -22.98 -15.56
N PRO A 322 -19.34 -24.13 -16.05
CA PRO A 322 -19.88 -24.74 -17.23
C PRO A 322 -21.34 -25.10 -16.97
N GLU A 323 -22.26 -24.45 -17.68
CA GLU A 323 -23.62 -24.95 -17.83
C GLU A 323 -23.49 -26.42 -18.22
N ILE A 324 -24.06 -27.31 -17.39
CA ILE A 324 -24.10 -28.75 -17.64
C ILE A 324 -25.02 -28.96 -18.85
N SER A 325 -24.47 -28.73 -20.04
CA SER A 325 -25.04 -29.16 -21.28
C SER A 325 -24.79 -30.65 -21.38
N LYS A 326 -25.85 -31.42 -21.12
CA LYS A 326 -25.90 -32.86 -21.39
C LYS A 326 -25.65 -33.10 -22.87
N THR A 327 -24.40 -33.28 -23.25
CA THR A 327 -24.06 -34.07 -24.43
C THR A 327 -22.85 -34.94 -24.13
N VAL A 328 -23.15 -36.23 -24.02
CA VAL A 328 -22.21 -37.33 -23.88
C VAL A 328 -21.26 -37.30 -25.08
N ASN A 329 -19.95 -37.16 -24.82
CA ASN A 329 -18.96 -37.71 -25.73
C ASN A 329 -17.77 -38.28 -24.97
N LYS A 330 -17.65 -39.61 -25.05
CA LYS A 330 -16.54 -40.40 -24.54
C LYS A 330 -15.30 -40.15 -25.39
N ASN A 331 -14.18 -39.87 -24.73
CA ASN A 331 -12.79 -40.23 -25.07
C ASN A 331 -11.80 -39.05 -25.03
N LYS A 332 -11.07 -38.92 -23.91
CA LYS A 332 -9.59 -39.01 -23.82
C LYS A 332 -9.17 -38.69 -22.38
N VAL A 333 -8.54 -39.66 -21.71
CA VAL A 333 -7.96 -39.51 -20.37
C VAL A 333 -6.71 -38.62 -20.49
N GLY A 334 -6.87 -37.32 -20.24
CA GLY A 334 -5.76 -36.40 -20.00
C GLY A 334 -5.45 -36.39 -18.51
N LYS A 335 -4.18 -36.63 -18.12
CA LYS A 335 -3.72 -36.49 -16.74
C LYS A 335 -4.08 -35.09 -16.22
N ALA A 336 -4.56 -35.02 -14.98
CA ALA A 336 -4.87 -33.78 -14.30
C ALA A 336 -3.67 -32.81 -14.34
N PRO A 337 -3.90 -31.50 -14.51
CA PRO A 337 -2.82 -30.52 -14.54
C PRO A 337 -2.08 -30.55 -13.20
N ALA A 338 -0.74 -30.62 -13.27
CA ALA A 338 0.11 -30.49 -12.10
C ALA A 338 0.31 -29.00 -11.78
N PHE A 339 0.34 -28.64 -10.50
CA PHE A 339 0.50 -27.27 -10.05
C PHE A 339 1.87 -27.07 -9.38
N CYS A 340 2.42 -25.86 -9.49
CA CYS A 340 3.66 -25.50 -8.81
C CYS A 340 3.44 -25.47 -7.30
N SER A 341 4.19 -26.28 -6.54
CA SER A 341 4.09 -26.32 -5.08
C SER A 341 4.53 -25.04 -4.38
N ASN A 342 5.15 -24.11 -5.09
CA ASN A 342 5.62 -22.84 -4.52
C ASN A 342 4.73 -21.64 -4.83
N CYS A 343 4.18 -21.56 -6.05
CA CYS A 343 3.42 -20.38 -6.50
C CYS A 343 2.05 -20.73 -7.10
N GLY A 344 1.62 -21.99 -7.01
CA GLY A 344 0.29 -22.43 -7.46
C GLY A 344 0.06 -22.43 -8.97
N SER A 345 0.99 -21.92 -9.79
CA SER A 345 0.82 -21.83 -11.25
C SER A 345 0.71 -23.22 -11.91
N ILE A 346 -0.16 -23.34 -12.91
CA ILE A 346 -0.32 -24.55 -13.71
C ILE A 346 1.00 -24.88 -14.44
N LEU A 347 1.53 -26.08 -14.21
CA LEU A 347 2.76 -26.54 -14.81
C LEU A 347 2.48 -27.15 -16.18
N ASN A 348 3.19 -26.66 -17.19
CA ASN A 348 3.22 -27.30 -18.50
C ASN A 348 3.93 -28.67 -18.37
N PRO A 349 3.39 -29.74 -18.98
CA PRO A 349 3.99 -31.07 -18.91
C PRO A 349 5.43 -31.04 -19.46
N ASN A 350 6.33 -31.78 -18.80
CA ASN A 350 7.76 -31.95 -19.12
C ASN A 350 8.71 -30.75 -18.88
N LYS A 351 8.32 -29.74 -18.09
CA LYS A 351 9.25 -28.68 -17.65
C LYS A 351 9.99 -29.09 -16.36
N LYS A 352 11.27 -28.72 -16.25
CA LYS A 352 12.11 -28.98 -15.06
C LYS A 352 12.04 -27.87 -14.00
N PHE A 353 11.57 -26.68 -14.39
CA PHE A 353 11.48 -25.49 -13.55
C PHE A 353 10.15 -24.77 -13.81
N CYS A 354 9.62 -24.09 -12.79
CA CYS A 354 8.47 -23.21 -12.92
C CYS A 354 8.83 -22.01 -13.78
N ASN A 355 8.00 -21.70 -14.77
CA ASN A 355 8.15 -20.55 -15.66
C ASN A 355 7.75 -19.21 -15.03
N ILE A 356 7.12 -19.23 -13.85
CA ILE A 356 6.76 -18.02 -13.11
C ILE A 356 7.79 -17.73 -12.01
N CYS A 357 8.05 -18.67 -11.10
CA CYS A 357 8.93 -18.43 -9.96
C CYS A 357 10.34 -19.04 -10.08
N GLY A 358 10.67 -19.69 -11.20
CA GLY A 358 12.00 -20.27 -11.44
C GLY A 358 12.36 -21.52 -10.61
N LYS A 359 11.53 -21.92 -9.64
CA LYS A 359 11.82 -23.04 -8.73
C LYS A 359 11.78 -24.39 -9.46
N LYS A 360 12.72 -25.29 -9.12
CA LYS A 360 12.82 -26.64 -9.71
C LYS A 360 11.59 -27.47 -9.33
N ILE A 361 10.99 -28.13 -10.32
CA ILE A 361 9.83 -29.00 -10.12
C ILE A 361 10.34 -30.35 -9.59
N ILE A 362 9.95 -30.70 -8.36
CA ILE A 362 10.23 -32.00 -7.75
C ILE A 362 9.04 -32.90 -8.09
N ASN A 363 9.19 -33.74 -9.12
CA ASN A 363 8.18 -34.75 -9.45
C ASN A 363 8.28 -35.87 -8.41
N ASN A 364 7.23 -36.05 -7.59
CA ASN A 364 7.00 -37.30 -6.85
C ASN A 364 6.22 -38.28 -7.72
#